data_AF-A0A420DJJ8-F1
#
_entry.id   AF-A0A420DJJ8-F1
#
_cell.length_a   1.000
_cell.length_b   1.000
_cell.length_c   1.000
_cell.angle_alpha   90.00
_cell.angle_beta   90.00
_cell.angle_gamma   90.00
#
_symmetry.space_group_name_H-M   'P 1'
#
loop_
_entity.id
_entity.type
_entity.pdbx_description
1 polymer ?
#
loop_
_entity_poly.entity_id
_entity_poly.type
_entity_poly.pdbx_seq_one_letter_code
_entity_poly.pdbx_strand_id
1 'polypeptide(L)' 'MDWTFLTAGLAFSTLLAAIFFAYISKRKVDERLHDKRAPKSTLAKDQDSHAKPADV' A
#
# COMPACT_ATOMS: atom_id res chain seq x y z
N MET A 1 23.29 -12.82 32.06
CA MET A 1 22.89 -13.13 30.67
C MET A 1 22.56 -11.80 30.02
N ASP A 2 23.33 -11.41 29.00
CA ASP A 2 23.08 -10.17 28.28
C ASP A 2 22.08 -10.45 27.14
N TRP A 3 20.86 -9.95 27.28
CA TRP A 3 19.75 -10.18 26.34
C TRP A 3 19.82 -9.27 25.11
N THR A 4 20.80 -8.38 25.07
CA THR A 4 20.97 -7.37 24.01
C THR A 4 21.02 -8.01 22.62
N PHE A 5 21.69 -9.16 22.47
CA PHE A 5 21.73 -9.87 21.18
C PHE A 5 20.37 -10.40 20.73
N LEU A 6 19.55 -10.91 21.67
CA LEU A 6 18.20 -11.40 21.35
C LEU A 6 17.28 -10.25 20.95
N THR A 7 17.33 -9.15 21.72
CA THR A 7 16.54 -7.95 21.44
C THR A 7 16.94 -7.30 20.11
N ALA A 8 18.24 -7.18 19.84
CA ALA A 8 18.74 -6.64 18.58
C ALA A 8 18.32 -7.53 17.40
N GLY A 9 18.49 -8.86 17.51
CA GLY A 9 18.06 -9.81 16.50
C GLY A 9 16.57 -9.68 16.16
N LEU A 10 15.71 -9.60 17.18
CA LEU A 10 14.27 -9.44 17.00
C LEU A 10 13.89 -8.10 16.38
N ALA A 11 14.56 -7.01 16.76
CA ALA A 11 14.34 -5.69 16.19
C ALA A 11 14.68 -5.67 14.69
N PHE A 12 15.84 -6.21 14.31
CA PHE A 12 16.24 -6.30 12.91
C PHE A 12 15.32 -7.22 12.09
N SER A 13 14.93 -8.38 12.64
CA SER A 13 14.02 -9.28 11.94
C SER A 13 12.64 -8.65 11.73
N THR A 14 12.13 -7.93 12.72
CA THR A 14 10.84 -7.25 12.64
C THR A 14 10.87 -6.13 11.61
N LEU A 15 11.94 -5.33 11.60
CA LEU A 15 12.12 -4.27 10.60
C LEU A 15 12.19 -4.87 9.18
N LEU A 16 12.94 -5.96 9.00
CA LEU A 16 13.05 -6.63 7.71
C LEU A 16 11.71 -7.22 7.23
N ALA A 17 10.95 -7.82 8.15
CA ALA A 17 9.60 -8.32 7.86
C ALA A 17 8.65 -7.18 7.44
N ALA A 18 8.70 -6.03 8.11
CA ALA A 18 7.89 -4.87 7.76
C ALA A 18 8.22 -4.33 6.37
N ILE A 19 9.52 -4.23 6.02
CA ILE A 19 9.97 -3.81 4.69
C ILE A 19 9.48 -4.80 3.62
N PHE A 20 9.63 -6.10 3.86
CA PHE A 20 9.18 -7.12 2.92
C PHE A 20 7.66 -7.09 2.70
N PHE A 21 6.90 -6.93 3.79
CA PHE A 21 5.44 -6.74 3.72
C PHE A 21 5.06 -5.50 2.92
N ALA A 22 5.73 -4.37 3.16
CA ALA A 22 5.51 -3.13 2.40
C ALA A 22 5.84 -3.29 0.91
N TYR A 23 6.91 -4.03 0.58
CA TYR A 23 7.28 -4.30 -0.80
C TYR A 23 6.24 -5.16 -1.52
N ILE A 24 5.75 -6.24 -0.89
CA ILE A 24 4.70 -7.10 -1.47
C ILE A 24 3.38 -6.32 -1.61
N SER A 25 2.99 -5.54 -0.61
CA SER A 25 1.76 -4.76 -0.66
C SER A 25 1.82 -3.73 -1.78
N LYS A 26 2.97 -3.05 -1.94
CA LYS A 26 3.21 -2.12 -3.05
C LYS A 26 3.12 -2.82 -4.40
N ARG A 27 3.78 -3.97 -4.57
CA ARG A 27 3.73 -4.73 -5.83
C ARG A 27 2.29 -5.11 -6.20
N LYS A 28 1.49 -5.53 -5.24
CA LYS A 28 0.07 -5.86 -5.46
C LYS A 28 -0.77 -4.63 -5.86
N VAL A 29 -0.44 -3.45 -5.34
CA VAL A 29 -1.07 -2.18 -5.73
C VAL A 29 -0.63 -1.77 -7.14
N ASP A 30 0.66 -1.86 -7.45
CA ASP A 30 1.20 -1.54 -8.78
C ASP A 30 0.63 -2.47 -9.86
N GLU A 31 0.44 -3.76 -9.57
CA GLU A 31 -0.23 -4.71 -10.45
C GLU A 31 -1.69 -4.29 -10.74
N ARG A 32 -2.41 -3.79 -9.74
CA ARG A 32 -3.78 -3.25 -9.92
C ARG A 32 -3.80 -1.90 -10.65
N LEU A 33 -2.76 -1.09 -10.48
CA LEU A 33 -2.65 0.21 -11.15
C LEU A 33 -2.45 0.05 -12.66
N HIS A 34 -1.65 -0.95 -13.08
CA HIS A 34 -1.38 -1.22 -14.50
C HIS A 34 -2.43 -2.14 -15.15
N ASP A 35 -3.34 -2.73 -14.36
CA ASP A 35 -4.46 -3.50 -14.89
C ASP A 35 -5.53 -2.58 -15.49
N LYS A 36 -5.59 -2.56 -16.83
CA LYS A 36 -6.57 -1.78 -17.61
C LYS A 36 -8.01 -2.23 -17.42
N ARG A 37 -8.25 -3.37 -16.76
CA ARG A 37 -9.58 -3.93 -16.48
C ARG A 37 -9.97 -3.81 -15.01
N ALA A 38 -9.09 -3.33 -14.13
CA ALA A 38 -9.43 -3.13 -12.74
C ALA A 38 -10.52 -2.03 -12.61
N PRO A 39 -11.60 -2.27 -11.84
CA PRO A 39 -12.62 -1.26 -11.60
C PRO A 39 -11.96 -0.07 -10.89
N LYS A 40 -12.00 1.11 -11.52
CA LYS A 40 -11.44 2.35 -10.93
C LYS A 40 -12.03 2.55 -9.53
N SER A 41 -11.15 2.83 -8.56
CA SER A 41 -11.57 3.17 -7.19
C SER A 41 -12.60 4.29 -7.23
N THR A 42 -13.67 4.17 -6.44
CA THR A 42 -14.73 5.19 -6.33
C THR A 42 -14.18 6.53 -5.82
N LEU A 43 -13.05 6.54 -5.13
CA LEU A 43 -12.34 7.76 -4.71
C LEU A 43 -11.55 8.42 -5.87
N ALA A 44 -11.12 7.65 -6.87
CA ALA A 44 -10.55 8.17 -8.12
C ALA A 44 -11.64 8.51 -9.15
N LYS A 45 -12.91 8.37 -8.76
CA LYS A 45 -14.09 8.79 -9.52
C LYS A 45 -14.56 10.19 -9.10
N ASP A 46 -13.92 10.80 -8.11
CA ASP A 46 -14.24 12.18 -7.72
C ASP A 46 -13.64 13.18 -8.71
N GLN A 47 -14.58 13.60 -9.56
CA GLN A 47 -14.64 14.83 -10.33
C GLN A 47 -13.83 14.90 -11.63
N ASP A 48 -14.48 14.50 -12.71
CA ASP A 48 -14.29 15.11 -14.02
C ASP A 48 -14.35 16.64 -13.87
N SER A 49 -13.28 17.36 -14.22
CA SER A 49 -13.24 18.84 -14.18
C SER A 49 -14.23 19.51 -15.15
N HIS A 50 -14.95 18.71 -15.94
CA HIS A 50 -15.98 19.14 -16.89
C HIS A 50 -17.37 18.56 -16.60
N ALA A 51 -17.58 17.89 -15.46
CA ALA A 51 -18.92 17.44 -15.07
C ALA A 51 -19.80 18.64 -14.70
N LYS A 52 -20.95 18.74 -15.37
CA LYS A 52 -21.98 19.75 -15.08
C LYS A 52 -22.49 19.54 -13.65
N PRO A 53 -22.65 20.61 -12.83
CA PRO A 53 -23.19 20.46 -11.49
C PRO A 53 -24.68 20.12 -11.61
N ALA A 54 -25.02 18.87 -11.37
CA ALA A 54 -26.40 18.41 -11.29
C ALA A 54 -26.53 17.38 -10.17
N ASP A 55 -26.96 17.93 -9.03
CA ASP A 55 -27.86 17.35 -8.04
C ASP A 55 -27.35 16.16 -7.19
N VAL A 56 -27.35 16.44 -5.88
CA VAL A 56 -27.18 15.62 -4.66
C VAL A 56 -25.83 14.98 -4.33
#